data_AF-A0A699XL23-F1
#
_entry.id   AF-A0A699XL23-F1
#
_cell.length_a   1.000
_cell.length_b   1.000
_cell.length_c   1.000
_cell.angle_alpha   90.00
_cell.angle_beta   90.00
_cell.angle_gamma   90.00
#
_symmetry.space_group_name_H-M   'P 1'
#
loop_
_entity.id
_entity.type
_entity.pdbx_description
1 polymer ?
#
loop_
_entity_poly.entity_id
_entity_poly.type
_entity_poly.pdbx_seq_one_letter_code
_entity_poly.pdbx_strand_id
1 'polypeptide(L)'
;KGNDVAAYTQRFQELALMCTKFLADENEKVDKYIRGLPDNIHRNVMSARPKNLDETIELANDLMDQKLRTYAERQNESKRKANDS
;
A
#
# COMPACT_ATOMS: atom_id res chain seq x y z
N LYS A 1 -14.75 -1.80 4.35
CA LYS A 1 -14.40 -0.86 3.26
C LYS A 1 -13.01 -1.27 2.80
N GLY A 2 -12.88 -1.85 1.60
CA GLY A 2 -11.61 -2.42 1.14
C GLY A 2 -10.57 -1.31 1.02
N ASN A 3 -9.49 -1.42 1.79
CA ASN A 3 -8.27 -0.64 1.57
C ASN A 3 -7.58 -1.24 0.35
N ASP A 4 -8.07 -0.91 -0.85
CA ASP A 4 -7.42 -1.35 -2.07
C ASP A 4 -6.38 -0.32 -2.49
N VAL A 5 -5.14 -0.58 -2.08
CA VAL A 5 -3.97 0.22 -2.47
C VAL A 5 -3.86 0.27 -3.99
N ALA A 6 -4.19 -0.82 -4.71
CA ALA A 6 -4.08 -0.85 -6.16
C ALA A 6 -5.05 0.15 -6.82
N ALA A 7 -6.32 0.19 -6.38
CA ALA A 7 -7.28 1.16 -6.88
C ALA A 7 -6.90 2.61 -6.55
N TYR A 8 -6.30 2.87 -5.39
CA TYR A 8 -5.78 4.19 -5.04
C TYR A 8 -4.59 4.57 -5.94
N THR A 9 -3.63 3.67 -6.13
CA THR A 9 -2.46 3.87 -7.01
C THR A 9 -2.88 4.21 -8.42
N GLN A 10 -3.82 3.47 -9.00
CA GLN A 10 -4.31 3.73 -10.35
C GLN A 10 -4.86 5.16 -10.47
N ARG A 11 -5.73 5.58 -9.54
CA ARG A 11 -6.31 6.93 -9.54
C ARG A 11 -5.25 8.01 -9.36
N PHE A 12 -4.25 7.76 -8.51
CA PHE A 12 -3.15 8.69 -8.29
C PHE A 12 -2.32 8.87 -9.57
N GLN A 13 -1.99 7.78 -10.27
CA GLN A 13 -1.25 7.82 -11.54
C GLN A 13 -2.05 8.51 -12.66
N GLU A 14 -3.36 8.25 -12.76
CA GLU A 14 -4.26 8.93 -13.71
C GLU A 14 -4.29 10.45 -13.45
N LEU A 15 -4.43 10.86 -12.18
CA LEU A 15 -4.37 12.28 -11.79
C LEU A 15 -3.00 12.89 -12.10
N ALA A 16 -1.91 12.17 -11.85
CA ALA A 16 -0.56 12.64 -12.13
C ALA A 16 -0.31 12.84 -13.62
N LEU A 17 -0.84 11.95 -14.45
CA LEU A 17 -0.77 12.06 -15.90
C LEU A 17 -1.59 13.25 -16.43
N MET A 18 -2.77 13.49 -15.88
CA MET A 18 -3.60 14.64 -16.25
C MET A 18 -3.01 15.98 -15.78
N CYS A 19 -2.27 15.97 -14.67
CA CYS A 19 -1.72 17.17 -14.02
C CYS A 19 -0.17 17.16 -14.01
N THR A 20 0.46 17.03 -15.18
CA THR A 20 1.94 16.98 -15.32
C THR A 20 2.69 18.14 -14.66
N LYS A 21 2.07 19.33 -14.53
CA LYS A 21 2.65 20.48 -13.83
C LYS A 21 2.62 20.39 -12.29
N PHE A 22 1.69 19.62 -11.73
CA PHE A 22 1.40 19.57 -10.28
C PHE A 22 2.19 18.49 -9.54
N LEU A 23 2.88 17.65 -10.31
CA LEU A 23 3.70 16.53 -9.86
C LEU A 23 4.97 16.48 -10.72
N ALA A 24 5.62 17.62 -10.93
CA ALA A 24 6.88 17.67 -11.67
C ALA A 24 8.06 17.18 -10.81
N ASP A 25 7.98 17.38 -9.50
CA ASP A 25 8.99 16.94 -8.54
C ASP A 25 8.69 15.52 -8.01
N GLU A 26 9.70 14.67 -8.03
CA GLU A 26 9.58 13.26 -7.63
C GLU A 26 9.39 13.11 -6.11
N ASN A 27 10.02 13.96 -5.29
CA ASN A 27 9.84 13.91 -3.84
C ASN A 27 8.43 14.34 -3.44
N GLU A 28 7.88 15.35 -4.13
CA GLU A 28 6.51 15.80 -3.91
C GLU A 28 5.49 14.71 -4.28
N LYS A 29 5.72 13.94 -5.36
CA LYS A 29 4.90 12.76 -5.68
C LYS A 29 4.92 11.74 -4.57
N VAL A 30 6.11 11.41 -4.07
CA VAL A 30 6.29 10.44 -2.99
C VAL A 30 5.56 10.89 -1.73
N ASP A 31 5.75 12.14 -1.27
CA ASP A 31 5.07 12.66 -0.08
C ASP A 31 3.54 12.64 -0.23
N LYS A 32 3.03 13.12 -1.36
CA LYS A 32 1.58 13.14 -1.64
C LYS A 32 1.01 11.73 -1.70
N TYR A 33 1.72 10.80 -2.33
CA TYR A 33 1.28 9.42 -2.41
C TYR A 33 1.22 8.79 -1.01
N ILE A 34 2.29 8.92 -0.22
CA ILE A 34 2.38 8.42 1.17
C ILE A 34 1.24 8.99 2.02
N ARG A 35 0.96 10.30 1.94
CA ARG A 35 -0.13 10.95 2.69
C ARG A 35 -1.52 10.37 2.43
N GLY A 36 -1.77 9.78 1.27
CA GLY A 36 -3.04 9.14 0.93
C GLY A 36 -3.12 7.66 1.30
N LEU A 37 -2.03 7.06 1.80
CA LEU A 37 -2.03 5.67 2.22
C LEU A 37 -2.79 5.46 3.54
N PRO A 38 -3.45 4.30 3.71
CA PRO A 38 -4.09 3.97 4.97
C PRO A 38 -3.07 3.80 6.10
N ASP A 39 -3.46 4.22 7.31
CA ASP A 39 -2.60 4.27 8.51
C ASP A 39 -1.86 2.96 8.82
N ASN A 40 -2.48 1.84 8.45
CA ASN A 40 -1.99 0.49 8.69
C ASN A 40 -0.71 0.14 7.92
N ILE A 41 -0.40 0.85 6.83
CA ILE A 41 0.84 0.71 6.04
C ILE A 41 1.61 2.02 5.97
N HIS A 42 0.95 3.18 6.11
CA HIS A 42 1.54 4.52 6.03
C HIS A 42 2.83 4.64 6.86
N ARG A 43 2.80 4.22 8.13
CA ARG A 43 3.97 4.31 9.02
C ARG A 43 5.16 3.49 8.52
N ASN A 44 4.90 2.29 7.99
CA ASN A 44 5.95 1.40 7.50
C ASN A 44 6.57 1.95 6.23
N VAL A 45 5.75 2.42 5.29
CA VAL A 45 6.22 3.07 4.05
C VAL A 45 7.04 4.32 4.37
N MET A 46 6.56 5.17 5.28
CA MET A 46 7.29 6.38 5.68
C MET A 46 8.64 6.07 6.36
N SER A 47 8.72 4.96 7.10
CA SER A 47 9.96 4.52 7.76
C SER A 47 11.00 3.98 6.78
N ALA A 48 10.57 3.40 5.66
CA ALA A 48 11.46 2.90 4.61
C ALA A 48 12.10 4.02 3.78
N ARG A 49 11.55 5.24 3.82
CA ARG A 49 12.06 6.43 3.12
C ARG A 49 12.34 6.14 1.63
N PRO A 50 11.31 5.74 0.86
CA PRO A 50 11.47 5.41 -0.55
C PRO A 50 11.95 6.63 -1.36
N LYS A 51 12.72 6.37 -2.42
CA LYS A 51 13.38 7.43 -3.20
C LYS A 51 12.53 7.95 -4.36
N ASN A 52 11.62 7.13 -4.86
CA ASN A 52 10.76 7.44 -6.00
C ASN A 52 9.37 6.82 -5.82
N LEU A 53 8.43 7.22 -6.68
CA LEU A 53 7.06 6.79 -6.59
C LEU A 53 6.90 5.28 -6.81
N ASP A 54 7.65 4.69 -7.73
CA ASP A 54 7.57 3.26 -8.05
C ASP A 54 7.98 2.38 -6.85
N GLU A 55 9.10 2.69 -6.20
CA GLU A 55 9.53 2.05 -4.94
C GLU A 55 8.46 2.18 -3.85
N THR A 56 7.79 3.34 -3.78
CA THR A 56 6.74 3.60 -2.79
C THR A 56 5.49 2.74 -3.07
N ILE A 57 5.12 2.57 -4.34
CA ILE A 57 4.00 1.75 -4.78
C ILE A 57 4.28 0.27 -4.53
N GLU A 58 5.46 -0.21 -4.90
CA GLU A 58 5.90 -1.59 -4.67
C GLU A 58 5.83 -1.92 -3.18
N LEU A 59 6.44 -1.09 -2.34
CA LEU A 59 6.44 -1.28 -0.89
C LEU A 59 5.01 -1.26 -0.28
N ALA A 60 4.15 -0.36 -0.75
CA ALA A 60 2.77 -0.29 -0.27
C ALA A 60 1.97 -1.56 -0.63
N ASN A 61 2.18 -2.12 -1.82
CA ASN A 61 1.56 -3.37 -2.27
C ASN A 61 2.09 -4.57 -1.48
N ASP A 62 3.40 -4.66 -1.29
CA ASP A 62 4.03 -5.75 -0.52
C ASP A 62 3.52 -5.82 0.91
N LEU A 63 3.40 -4.66 1.57
CA LEU A 63 2.87 -4.57 2.93
C LEU A 63 1.39 -4.98 3.03
N MET A 64 0.61 -4.72 1.99
CA MET A 64 -0.78 -5.16 1.90
C MET A 64 -0.88 -6.68 1.67
N ASP A 65 -0.09 -7.22 0.73
CA ASP A 65 -0.07 -8.65 0.43
C ASP A 65 0.42 -9.46 1.64
N GLN A 66 1.48 -9.00 2.31
CA GLN A 66 1.99 -9.62 3.54
C GLN A 66 0.91 -9.74 4.61
N LYS A 67 0.12 -8.67 4.82
CA LYS A 67 -0.99 -8.70 5.79
C LYS A 67 -2.10 -9.66 5.37
N LEU A 68 -2.44 -9.71 4.08
CA LEU A 68 -3.45 -10.63 3.57
C LEU A 68 -3.02 -12.09 3.79
N ARG A 69 -1.74 -12.41 3.51
CA ARG A 69 -1.16 -13.73 3.76
C ARG A 69 -1.21 -14.10 5.24
N THR A 70 -0.77 -13.21 6.14
CA THR A 70 -0.83 -13.47 7.59
C THR A 70 -2.25 -13.73 8.08
N TYR A 71 -3.25 -13.01 7.54
CA TYR A 71 -4.65 -13.24 7.90
C TYR A 71 -5.14 -14.62 7.41
N ALA A 72 -4.83 -14.98 6.16
CA ALA A 72 -5.18 -16.28 5.59
C ALA A 72 -4.55 -17.45 6.36
N GLU A 73 -3.29 -17.32 6.76
CA GLU A 73 -2.58 -18.31 7.58
C GLU A 73 -3.25 -18.51 8.94
N ARG A 74 -3.59 -17.41 9.65
CA ARG A 74 -4.29 -17.48 10.94
C ARG A 74 -5.66 -18.13 10.83
N GLN A 75 -6.40 -17.85 9.75
CA GLN A 75 -7.70 -18.47 9.50
C GLN A 75 -7.57 -19.98 9.27
N ASN A 76 -6.56 -20.41 8.51
CA ASN A 76 -6.29 -21.84 8.28
C ASN A 76 -5.89 -22.56 9.57
N GLU A 77 -5.02 -21.94 10.38
CA GLU A 77 -4.62 -22.49 11.68
C GLU A 77 -5.82 -22.64 12.63
N SER A 78 -6.68 -21.62 12.72
CA SER A 78 -7.88 -21.66 13.56
C SER A 78 -8.87 -22.74 13.13
N LYS A 79 -9.01 -22.99 11.82
CA LYS A 79 -9.87 -24.05 11.29
C LYS A 79 -9.34 -25.45 11.59
N ARG A 80 -8.01 -25.66 11.50
CA ARG A 80 -7.38 -26.93 11.87
C ARG A 80 -7.62 -27.26 13.34
N LYS A 81 -7.41 -26.29 14.23
CA LYS A 81 -7.64 -26.47 15.68
C LYS A 81 -9.11 -26.71 16.04
N ALA A 82 -10.05 -26.18 15.25
CA ALA A 82 -11.48 -26.43 15.46
C ALA A 82 -11.94 -27.81 14.98
N ASN A 83 -11.22 -28.45 14.05
CA ASN A 83 -11.53 -29.81 13.56
C ASN A 83 -10.81 -30.92 14.35
N ASP A 84 -9.76 -30.58 15.11
CA ASP A 84 -9.05 -31.50 16.01
C ASP A 84 -9.64 -31.54 17.44
N SER A 85 -10.74 -30.83 17.70
CA SER A 85 -11.52 -30.85 18.96
C SER A 85 -12.90 -31.44 18.75
#